data_AF-A0A661B446-F1
#
_entry.id   AF-A0A661B446-F1
#
_cell.length_a   1.000
_cell.length_b   1.000
_cell.length_c   1.000
_cell.angle_alpha   90.00
_cell.angle_beta   90.00
_cell.angle_gamma   90.00
#
_symmetry.space_group_name_H-M   'P 1'
#
loop_
_entity.id
_entity.type
_entity.pdbx_description
1 polymer ?
#
loop_
_entity_poly.entity_id
_entity_poly.type
_entity_poly.pdbx_seq_one_letter_code
_entity_poly.pdbx_strand_id
1 'polypeptide(L)'
;MPHIVIRYITVQDEREAARSALIFSIWGAIVFFGSVTLGIATRVLLPGLADPEHALPHFTSSYAHPIIAGVVLSAVTAAIMSTADSQLIYIASTLVNDFWVKITGKSIEQKKAVKTTRELIILFTGIAMIFALLNVRTIYTFVLYAWSALGAAFGPIVILGLYWRKFNKWGALASLIIGPVVTVIWYNTQFLKSIIYELIPAFFLSLLGAIIVSKMKN
;
A
#
# COMPACT_ATOMS: atom_id res chain seq x y z
N MET A 1 -3.55 6.45 3.72
CA MET A 1 -2.84 6.07 4.96
C MET A 1 -3.12 7.03 6.14
N PRO A 2 -4.37 7.23 6.61
CA PRO A 2 -4.65 8.11 7.75
C PRO A 2 -4.17 7.52 9.08
N HIS A 3 -4.08 6.19 9.21
CA HIS A 3 -3.62 5.55 10.47
C HIS A 3 -2.15 5.86 10.80
N ILE A 4 -1.30 6.07 9.79
CA ILE A 4 0.10 6.49 9.98
C ILE A 4 0.14 7.99 10.30
N VAL A 5 -0.64 8.80 9.57
CA VAL A 5 -0.70 10.26 9.78
C VAL A 5 -1.23 10.59 11.18
N ILE A 6 -2.23 9.87 11.69
CA ILE A 6 -2.76 10.04 13.06
C ILE A 6 -1.67 9.79 14.10
N ARG A 7 -0.79 8.79 13.90
CA ARG A 7 0.33 8.54 14.82
C ARG A 7 1.36 9.66 14.80
N TYR A 8 1.64 10.24 13.63
CA TYR A 8 2.55 11.38 13.51
C TYR A 8 1.99 12.67 14.11
N ILE A 9 0.69 12.96 13.94
CA ILE A 9 0.06 14.16 14.55
C ILE A 9 -0.15 14.03 16.06
N THR A 10 -0.10 12.82 16.62
CA THR A 10 -0.14 12.60 18.08
C THR A 10 1.23 12.66 18.75
N VAL A 11 2.31 12.83 17.98
CA VAL A 11 3.65 12.96 18.56
C VAL A 11 3.75 14.27 19.31
N GLN A 12 4.08 14.17 20.61
CA GLN A 12 4.04 15.29 21.54
C GLN A 12 5.23 16.26 21.41
N ASP A 13 6.35 15.80 20.87
CA ASP A 13 7.60 16.58 20.77
C ASP A 13 8.38 16.20 19.48
N GLU A 14 9.01 17.18 18.84
CA GLU A 14 9.90 16.97 17.70
C GLU A 14 11.02 15.97 18.00
N ARG A 15 11.50 15.94 19.26
CA ARG A 15 12.51 14.97 19.69
C ARG A 15 11.99 13.53 19.67
N GLU A 16 10.75 13.32 20.07
CA GLU A 16 10.10 12.00 20.03
C GLU A 16 9.81 11.58 18.58
N ALA A 17 9.51 12.53 17.69
CA ALA A 17 9.37 12.26 16.26
C ALA A 17 10.69 11.78 15.64
N ALA A 18 11.79 12.49 15.93
CA ALA A 18 13.12 12.15 15.43
C ALA A 18 13.60 10.78 15.97
N ARG A 19 13.36 10.51 17.25
CA ARG A 19 13.67 9.22 17.88
C ARG A 19 12.88 8.07 17.25
N SER A 20 11.59 8.28 17.03
CA SER A 20 10.72 7.29 16.38
C SER A 20 11.16 7.01 14.94
N ALA A 21 11.55 8.05 14.19
CA ALA A 21 12.08 7.91 12.84
C ALA A 21 13.40 7.13 12.81
N LEU A 22 14.29 7.36 13.78
CA LEU A 22 15.56 6.66 13.90
C LEU A 22 15.36 5.17 14.24
N ILE A 23 14.49 4.86 15.20
CA ILE A 23 14.15 3.47 15.56
C ILE A 23 13.57 2.74 14.34
N PHE A 24 12.62 3.38 13.64
CA PHE A 24 12.02 2.81 12.44
C PHE A 24 13.06 2.55 11.34
N SER A 25 13.98 3.50 11.12
CA SER A 25 15.03 3.39 10.10
C SER A 25 16.03 2.27 10.41
N ILE A 26 16.49 2.17 11.67
CA ILE A 26 17.41 1.11 12.12
C ILE A 26 16.73 -0.26 12.01
N TRP A 27 15.50 -0.38 12.50
CA TRP A 27 14.75 -1.62 12.43
C TRP A 27 14.51 -2.03 10.97
N GLY A 28 14.12 -1.08 10.12
CA GLY A 28 13.96 -1.30 8.68
C GLY A 28 15.25 -1.78 8.02
N ALA A 29 16.39 -1.16 8.34
CA ALA A 29 17.69 -1.57 7.82
C ALA A 29 18.04 -3.02 8.19
N ILE A 30 17.79 -3.43 9.44
CA ILE A 30 18.01 -4.82 9.89
C ILE A 30 17.13 -5.79 9.11
N VAL A 31 15.83 -5.49 8.98
CA VAL A 31 14.88 -6.34 8.26
C VAL A 31 15.26 -6.46 6.78
N PHE A 32 15.55 -5.33 6.11
CA PHE A 32 15.95 -5.34 4.70
C PHE A 32 17.26 -6.09 4.48
N PHE A 33 18.25 -5.90 5.34
CA PHE A 33 19.50 -6.64 5.28
C PHE A 33 19.26 -8.15 5.39
N GLY A 34 18.42 -8.58 6.35
CA GLY A 34 18.02 -9.98 6.49
C GLY A 34 17.31 -10.52 5.25
N SER A 35 16.33 -9.79 4.72
CA SER A 35 15.57 -10.19 3.53
C SER A 35 16.46 -10.32 2.28
N VAL A 36 17.37 -9.37 2.05
CA VAL A 36 18.30 -9.40 0.91
C VAL A 36 19.27 -10.56 1.04
N THR A 37 19.85 -10.76 2.23
CA THR A 37 20.77 -11.86 2.49
C THR A 37 20.10 -13.21 2.26
N LEU A 38 18.87 -13.38 2.76
CA LEU A 38 18.08 -14.59 2.55
C LEU A 38 17.77 -14.82 1.07
N GLY A 39 17.43 -13.77 0.32
CA GLY A 39 17.19 -13.85 -1.12
C GLY A 39 18.43 -14.30 -1.90
N ILE A 40 19.60 -13.74 -1.57
CA ILE A 40 20.88 -14.14 -2.19
C ILE A 40 21.23 -15.59 -1.82
N ALA A 41 21.13 -15.95 -0.54
CA ALA A 41 21.40 -17.31 -0.06
C ALA A 41 20.49 -18.33 -0.74
N THR A 42 19.19 -18.05 -0.82
CA THR A 42 18.20 -18.92 -1.48
C THR A 42 18.51 -19.09 -2.97
N ARG A 43 18.91 -18.02 -3.65
CA ARG A 43 19.27 -18.09 -5.08
C ARG A 43 20.48 -18.99 -5.35
N VAL A 44 21.46 -19.00 -4.45
CA VAL A 44 22.67 -19.83 -4.59
C VAL A 44 22.42 -21.28 -4.17
N LEU A 45 21.70 -21.48 -3.06
CA LEU A 45 21.51 -22.79 -2.44
C LEU A 45 20.33 -23.59 -3.04
N LEU A 46 19.32 -22.90 -3.57
CA LEU A 46 18.15 -23.50 -4.21
C LEU A 46 18.00 -22.99 -5.66
N PRO A 47 18.94 -23.32 -6.57
CA PRO A 47 18.83 -22.93 -7.97
C PRO A 47 17.65 -23.67 -8.63
N GLY A 48 16.75 -22.92 -9.28
CA GLY A 48 15.59 -23.49 -9.97
C GLY A 48 14.24 -23.32 -9.25
N LEU A 49 14.18 -22.48 -8.21
CA LEU A 49 12.91 -22.11 -7.60
C LEU A 49 11.97 -21.47 -8.65
N ALA A 50 10.85 -22.14 -8.94
CA ALA A 50 9.91 -21.69 -9.97
C ALA A 50 9.24 -20.36 -9.60
N ASP A 51 8.98 -20.16 -8.32
CA ASP A 51 8.39 -18.93 -7.78
C ASP A 51 9.32 -18.31 -6.72
N PRO A 52 9.93 -17.14 -7.00
CA PRO A 52 10.75 -16.41 -6.03
C PRO A 52 10.04 -16.05 -4.72
N GLU A 53 8.70 -16.00 -4.71
CA GLU A 53 7.92 -15.62 -3.52
C GLU A 53 7.90 -16.72 -2.47
N HIS A 54 8.14 -17.97 -2.88
CA HIS A 54 8.29 -19.10 -1.97
C HIS A 54 9.71 -19.27 -1.42
N ALA A 55 10.61 -18.32 -1.66
CA ALA A 55 12.00 -18.39 -1.22
C ALA A 55 12.13 -18.59 0.30
N LEU A 56 11.45 -17.76 1.09
CA LEU A 56 11.52 -17.85 2.55
C LEU A 56 10.96 -19.20 3.07
N PRO A 57 9.75 -19.64 2.69
CA PRO A 57 9.24 -20.94 3.11
C PRO A 57 10.14 -22.11 2.72
N HIS A 58 10.58 -22.17 1.47
CA HIS A 58 11.44 -23.27 1.01
C HIS A 58 12.80 -23.26 1.70
N PHE A 59 13.41 -22.10 1.88
CA PHE A 59 14.69 -21.98 2.55
C PHE A 59 14.59 -22.45 4.00
N THR A 60 13.61 -21.94 4.75
CA THR A 60 13.45 -22.31 6.16
C THR A 60 13.10 -23.78 6.33
N SER A 61 12.20 -24.34 5.52
CA SER A 61 11.86 -25.77 5.61
C SER A 61 12.99 -26.72 5.22
N SER A 62 13.91 -26.28 4.35
CA SER A 62 15.01 -27.13 3.89
C SER A 62 16.23 -27.09 4.82
N TYR A 63 16.52 -25.94 5.44
CA TYR A 63 17.76 -25.72 6.19
C TYR A 63 17.58 -25.48 7.69
N ALA A 64 16.38 -25.16 8.18
CA ALA A 64 16.14 -24.97 9.60
C ALA A 64 15.58 -26.22 10.28
N HIS A 65 15.76 -26.32 11.59
CA HIS A 65 15.11 -27.37 12.38
C HIS A 65 13.58 -27.27 12.26
N PRO A 66 12.82 -28.38 12.16
CA PRO A 66 11.38 -28.35 11.92
C PRO A 66 10.58 -27.46 12.88
N ILE A 67 10.98 -27.42 14.15
CA ILE A 67 10.36 -26.54 15.17
C ILE A 67 10.56 -25.06 14.81
N ILE A 68 11.79 -24.67 14.44
CA ILE A 68 12.10 -23.28 14.06
C ILE A 68 11.36 -22.91 12.77
N ALA A 69 11.32 -23.83 11.79
CA ALA A 69 10.58 -23.62 10.56
C ALA A 69 9.09 -23.38 10.82
N GLY A 70 8.47 -24.19 11.68
CA GLY A 70 7.08 -23.99 12.09
C GLY A 70 6.84 -22.63 12.74
N VAL A 71 7.72 -22.21 13.65
CA VAL A 71 7.62 -20.90 14.32
C VAL A 71 7.76 -19.74 13.33
N VAL A 72 8.75 -19.78 12.42
CA VAL A 72 8.98 -18.72 11.44
C VAL A 72 7.81 -18.60 10.47
N LEU A 73 7.33 -19.72 9.92
CA LEU A 73 6.19 -19.73 8.99
C LEU A 73 4.91 -19.23 9.67
N SER A 74 4.68 -19.61 10.92
CA SER A 74 3.55 -19.13 11.72
C SER A 74 3.66 -17.62 11.98
N ALA A 75 4.85 -17.13 12.31
CA ALA A 75 5.08 -15.71 12.56
C ALA A 75 4.83 -14.85 11.31
N VAL A 76 5.29 -15.29 10.14
CA VAL A 76 5.04 -14.61 8.87
C VAL A 76 3.55 -14.59 8.55
N THR A 77 2.87 -15.73 8.70
CA THR A 77 1.42 -15.81 8.47
C THR A 77 0.65 -14.89 9.41
N ALA A 78 1.01 -14.86 10.70
CA ALA A 78 0.41 -13.97 11.69
C ALA A 78 0.66 -12.48 11.35
N ALA A 79 1.85 -12.13 10.86
CA ALA A 79 2.16 -10.77 10.43
C ALA A 79 1.35 -10.33 9.19
N ILE A 80 1.12 -11.24 8.24
CA ILE A 80 0.26 -10.99 7.08
C ILE A 80 -1.19 -10.78 7.52
N MET A 81 -1.69 -11.65 8.41
CA MET A 81 -3.07 -11.55 8.93
C MET A 81 -3.32 -10.24 9.67
N SER A 82 -2.38 -9.79 10.52
CA SER A 82 -2.54 -8.53 11.27
C SER A 82 -2.56 -7.30 10.35
N THR A 83 -1.79 -7.33 9.27
CA THR A 83 -1.78 -6.27 8.26
C THR A 83 -3.07 -6.28 7.46
N ALA A 84 -3.51 -7.45 7.00
CA ALA A 84 -4.74 -7.60 6.21
C ALA A 84 -5.97 -7.16 7.00
N ASP A 85 -6.10 -7.57 8.27
CA ASP A 85 -7.20 -7.17 9.16
C ASP A 85 -7.28 -5.64 9.29
N SER A 86 -6.14 -5.00 9.56
CA SER A 86 -6.06 -3.53 9.68
C SER A 86 -6.48 -2.81 8.39
N GLN A 87 -6.07 -3.31 7.22
CA GLN A 87 -6.46 -2.69 5.93
C GLN A 87 -7.94 -2.88 5.61
N LEU A 88 -8.49 -4.08 5.86
CA LEU A 88 -9.91 -4.38 5.64
C LEU A 88 -10.81 -3.53 6.53
N ILE A 89 -10.49 -3.44 7.83
CA ILE A 89 -11.21 -2.59 8.78
C ILE A 89 -11.10 -1.12 8.35
N TYR A 90 -9.92 -0.68 7.92
CA TYR A 90 -9.70 0.70 7.49
C TYR A 90 -10.60 1.07 6.29
N ILE A 91 -10.62 0.25 5.24
CA ILE A 91 -11.46 0.49 4.05
C ILE A 91 -12.95 0.45 4.43
N ALA A 92 -13.38 -0.56 5.18
CA ALA A 92 -14.78 -0.71 5.56
C ALA A 92 -15.27 0.45 6.46
N SER A 93 -14.47 0.86 7.44
CA SER A 93 -14.81 1.95 8.34
C SER A 93 -14.84 3.32 7.66
N THR A 94 -13.92 3.59 6.72
CA THR A 94 -13.95 4.81 5.89
C THR A 94 -15.20 4.83 5.00
N LEU A 95 -15.62 3.71 4.42
CA LEU A 95 -16.86 3.66 3.63
C LEU A 95 -18.11 3.88 4.49
N VAL A 96 -18.15 3.32 5.70
CA VAL A 96 -19.30 3.43 6.60
C VAL A 96 -19.39 4.79 7.27
N ASN A 97 -18.27 5.38 7.68
CA ASN A 97 -18.30 6.65 8.43
C ASN A 97 -18.12 7.86 7.51
N ASP A 98 -17.11 7.84 6.63
CA ASP A 98 -16.79 9.03 5.83
C ASP A 98 -17.75 9.17 4.65
N PHE A 99 -17.98 8.09 3.90
CA PHE A 99 -18.88 8.13 2.75
C PHE A 99 -20.34 8.29 3.15
N TRP A 100 -20.79 7.62 4.22
CA TRP A 100 -22.17 7.76 4.70
C TRP A 100 -22.49 9.18 5.14
N VAL A 101 -21.63 9.78 5.97
CA VAL A 101 -21.81 11.16 6.45
C VAL A 101 -21.76 12.13 5.27
N LYS A 102 -20.84 11.93 4.32
CA LYS A 102 -20.70 12.80 3.15
C LYS A 102 -21.90 12.75 2.19
N ILE A 103 -22.59 11.61 2.09
CA ILE A 103 -23.77 11.44 1.21
C ILE A 103 -25.06 11.86 1.93
N THR A 104 -25.25 11.43 3.18
CA THR A 104 -26.53 11.59 3.89
C THR A 104 -26.57 12.82 4.80
N GLY A 105 -25.43 13.45 5.06
CA GLY A 105 -25.29 14.57 5.99
C GLY A 105 -25.52 14.20 7.46
N LYS A 106 -25.70 12.90 7.78
CA LYS A 106 -26.04 12.42 9.12
C LYS A 106 -25.02 11.40 9.60
N SER A 107 -24.71 11.44 10.89
CA SER A 107 -23.95 10.37 11.53
C SER A 107 -24.77 9.08 11.54
N ILE A 108 -24.09 7.96 11.32
CA ILE A 108 -24.70 6.64 11.44
C ILE A 108 -24.74 6.23 12.92
N GLU A 109 -25.82 5.59 13.34
CA GLU A 109 -25.91 5.01 14.69
C GLU A 109 -24.79 3.97 14.88
N GLN A 110 -24.09 4.03 16.02
CA GLN A 110 -22.90 3.21 16.27
C GLN A 110 -23.14 1.70 16.11
N LYS A 111 -24.28 1.19 16.59
CA LYS A 111 -24.64 -0.24 16.42
C LYS A 111 -24.79 -0.62 14.95
N LYS A 112 -25.44 0.24 14.16
CA LYS A 112 -25.61 0.04 12.72
C LYS A 112 -24.28 0.16 11.98
N ALA A 113 -23.44 1.11 12.36
CA ALA A 113 -22.11 1.32 11.79
C ALA A 113 -21.23 0.07 11.95
N VAL A 114 -21.19 -0.51 13.16
CA VAL A 114 -20.42 -1.73 13.43
C VAL A 114 -20.94 -2.91 12.61
N LYS A 115 -22.27 -3.08 12.52
CA LYS A 115 -22.88 -4.16 11.74
C LYS A 115 -22.52 -4.04 10.25
N THR A 116 -22.72 -2.86 9.66
CA THR A 116 -22.41 -2.60 8.25
C THR A 116 -20.91 -2.73 7.96
N THR A 117 -20.06 -2.30 8.89
CA THR A 117 -18.60 -2.49 8.76
C THR A 117 -18.24 -3.97 8.68
N ARG A 118 -18.83 -4.81 9.55
CA ARG A 118 -18.61 -6.27 9.51
C ARG A 118 -19.09 -6.89 8.21
N GLU A 119 -20.27 -6.50 7.72
CA GLU A 119 -20.81 -6.97 6.44
C GLU A 119 -19.88 -6.61 5.25
N LEU A 120 -19.34 -5.39 5.23
CA LEU A 120 -18.37 -4.97 4.23
C LEU A 120 -17.04 -5.71 4.32
N ILE A 121 -16.55 -6.02 5.53
CA ILE A 121 -15.34 -6.83 5.70
C ILE A 121 -15.53 -8.23 5.09
N ILE A 122 -16.69 -8.86 5.31
CA ILE A 122 -17.00 -10.17 4.71
C ILE A 122 -17.02 -10.05 3.19
N LEU A 123 -17.66 -9.01 2.65
CA LEU A 123 -17.71 -8.75 1.21
C LEU A 123 -16.31 -8.56 0.60
N PHE A 124 -15.48 -7.70 1.18
CA PHE A 124 -14.12 -7.44 0.66
C PHE A 124 -13.20 -8.64 0.80
N THR A 125 -13.32 -9.40 1.88
CA THR A 125 -12.60 -10.67 2.05
C THR A 125 -13.00 -11.66 0.95
N GLY A 126 -14.30 -11.78 0.65
CA GLY A 126 -14.79 -12.63 -0.43
C GLY A 126 -14.23 -12.23 -1.80
N ILE A 127 -14.23 -10.93 -2.11
CA ILE A 127 -13.65 -10.40 -3.35
C ILE A 127 -12.14 -10.69 -3.41
N ALA A 128 -11.41 -10.45 -2.32
CA ALA A 128 -9.97 -10.73 -2.24
C ALA A 128 -9.67 -12.22 -2.44
N MET A 129 -10.50 -13.12 -1.89
CA MET A 129 -10.37 -14.56 -2.07
C MET A 129 -10.58 -14.98 -3.53
N ILE A 130 -11.56 -14.40 -4.23
CA ILE A 130 -11.76 -14.64 -5.66
C ILE A 130 -10.51 -14.23 -6.44
N PHE A 131 -9.96 -13.04 -6.19
CA PHE A 131 -8.73 -12.60 -6.87
C PHE A 131 -7.52 -13.47 -6.54
N ALA A 132 -7.39 -13.96 -5.30
CA ALA A 132 -6.32 -14.87 -4.91
C ALA A 132 -6.41 -16.20 -5.66
N LEU A 133 -7.61 -16.77 -5.82
CA LEU A 133 -7.81 -18.03 -6.54
C LEU A 133 -7.56 -17.92 -8.05
N LEU A 134 -7.70 -16.73 -8.62
CA LEU A 134 -7.44 -16.47 -10.03
C LEU A 134 -5.94 -16.38 -10.37
N ASN A 135 -5.02 -16.53 -9.41
CA ASN A 135 -3.56 -16.56 -9.59
C ASN A 135 -3.03 -15.44 -10.50
N VAL A 136 -3.61 -14.25 -10.39
CA VAL A 136 -3.56 -13.30 -11.51
C VAL A 136 -2.13 -12.83 -11.81
N ARG A 137 -1.24 -12.73 -10.82
CA ARG A 137 0.19 -12.31 -10.97
C ARG A 137 0.99 -12.74 -9.73
N THR A 138 2.32 -12.70 -9.83
CA THR A 138 3.20 -12.67 -8.66
C THR A 138 2.81 -11.50 -7.74
N ILE A 139 2.72 -11.76 -6.43
CA ILE A 139 2.36 -10.81 -5.38
C ILE A 139 3.25 -9.56 -5.48
N TYR A 140 4.55 -9.71 -5.70
CA TYR A 140 5.51 -8.62 -5.82
C TYR A 140 5.14 -7.64 -6.93
N THR A 141 4.88 -8.15 -8.14
CA THR A 141 4.52 -7.29 -9.27
C THR A 141 3.14 -6.65 -9.08
N PHE A 142 2.20 -7.39 -8.48
CA PHE A 142 0.87 -6.85 -8.16
C PHE A 142 0.94 -5.72 -7.13
N VAL A 143 1.75 -5.89 -6.08
CA VAL A 143 1.98 -4.90 -5.03
C VAL A 143 2.69 -3.68 -5.59
N LEU A 144 3.76 -3.84 -6.39
CA LEU A 144 4.43 -2.71 -7.04
C LEU A 144 3.49 -1.91 -7.96
N TYR A 145 2.63 -2.60 -8.70
CA TYR A 145 1.63 -1.96 -9.54
C TYR A 145 0.64 -1.13 -8.73
N ALA A 146 0.10 -1.69 -7.64
CA ALA A 146 -0.80 -0.97 -6.73
C ALA A 146 -0.11 0.25 -6.07
N TRP A 147 1.14 0.08 -5.61
CA TRP A 147 1.94 1.16 -5.03
C TRP A 147 2.28 2.24 -6.06
N SER A 148 2.47 1.88 -7.33
CA SER A 148 2.70 2.83 -8.40
C SER A 148 1.50 3.75 -8.59
N ALA A 149 0.29 3.18 -8.63
CA ALA A 149 -0.94 3.96 -8.76
C ALA A 149 -1.17 4.87 -7.54
N LEU A 150 -0.94 4.36 -6.33
CA LEU A 150 -1.04 5.14 -5.11
C LEU A 150 0.00 6.28 -5.06
N GLY A 151 1.25 5.98 -5.39
CA GLY A 151 2.34 6.96 -5.44
C GLY A 151 2.07 8.07 -6.45
N ALA A 152 1.60 7.72 -7.65
CA ALA A 152 1.23 8.69 -8.68
C ALA A 152 -0.01 9.52 -8.30
N ALA A 153 -0.95 8.95 -7.54
CA ALA A 153 -2.15 9.66 -7.08
C ALA A 153 -1.85 10.65 -5.95
N PHE A 154 -1.20 10.18 -4.88
CA PHE A 154 -1.00 10.95 -3.65
C PHE A 154 0.29 11.76 -3.63
N GLY A 155 1.33 11.32 -4.33
CA GLY A 155 2.63 11.99 -4.35
C GLY A 155 2.52 13.47 -4.76
N PRO A 156 1.88 13.79 -5.90
CA PRO A 156 1.69 15.19 -6.30
C PRO A 156 0.79 15.98 -5.35
N ILE A 157 -0.23 15.35 -4.75
CA ILE A 157 -1.12 16.00 -3.76
C ILE A 157 -0.32 16.45 -2.54
N VAL A 158 0.55 15.59 -2.01
CA VAL A 158 1.36 15.90 -0.81
C VAL A 158 2.36 17.00 -1.14
N ILE A 159 3.07 16.91 -2.26
CA ILE A 159 4.08 17.91 -2.64
C ILE A 159 3.44 19.27 -2.90
N LEU A 160 2.39 19.33 -3.72
CA LEU A 160 1.71 20.60 -4.02
C LEU A 160 0.96 21.15 -2.80
N GLY A 161 0.38 20.29 -1.97
CA GLY A 161 -0.30 20.70 -0.75
C GLY A 161 0.63 21.32 0.29
N LEU A 162 1.87 20.87 0.39
CA LEU A 162 2.85 21.40 1.34
C LEU A 162 3.60 22.63 0.80
N TYR A 163 3.96 22.64 -0.48
CA TYR A 163 4.86 23.66 -1.05
C TYR A 163 4.16 24.70 -1.93
N TRP A 164 2.92 24.47 -2.39
CA TRP A 164 2.25 25.37 -3.33
C TRP A 164 0.98 25.99 -2.75
N ARG A 165 1.08 27.26 -2.34
CA ARG A 165 -0.01 28.03 -1.71
C ARG A 165 -1.28 28.17 -2.57
N LYS A 166 -1.17 27.95 -3.88
CA LYS A 166 -2.26 28.05 -4.85
C LYS A 166 -2.93 26.69 -5.14
N PHE A 167 -2.52 25.63 -4.47
CA PHE A 167 -3.11 24.31 -4.65
C PHE A 167 -4.56 24.27 -4.12
N ASN A 168 -5.46 23.68 -4.89
CA ASN A 168 -6.89 23.65 -4.57
C ASN A 168 -7.49 22.24 -4.70
N LYS A 169 -8.72 22.09 -4.19
CA LYS A 169 -9.46 20.81 -4.18
C LYS A 169 -9.61 20.17 -5.57
N TRP A 170 -9.65 20.97 -6.63
CA TRP A 170 -9.79 20.48 -8.00
C TRP A 170 -8.49 19.90 -8.54
N GLY A 171 -7.34 20.50 -8.22
CA GLY A 171 -6.03 19.91 -8.52
C GLY A 171 -5.79 18.63 -7.75
N ALA A 172 -6.24 18.55 -6.49
CA ALA A 172 -6.18 17.32 -5.71
C ALA A 172 -7.01 16.19 -6.34
N LEU A 173 -8.24 16.50 -6.78
CA LEU A 173 -9.09 15.52 -7.48
C LEU A 173 -8.48 15.10 -8.82
N ALA A 174 -7.88 16.03 -9.56
CA ALA A 174 -7.20 15.73 -10.82
C ALA A 174 -6.04 14.75 -10.61
N SER A 175 -5.19 14.98 -9.61
CA SER A 175 -4.10 14.05 -9.25
C SER A 175 -4.64 12.66 -8.87
N LEU A 176 -5.72 12.62 -8.09
CA LEU A 176 -6.33 11.37 -7.62
C LEU A 176 -6.88 10.51 -8.78
N ILE A 177 -7.29 11.14 -9.88
CA ILE A 177 -7.83 10.44 -11.07
C ILE A 177 -6.71 10.16 -12.08
N ILE A 178 -5.92 11.18 -12.43
CA ILE A 178 -4.90 11.09 -13.49
C ILE A 178 -3.80 10.10 -13.10
N GLY A 179 -3.32 10.11 -11.85
CA GLY A 179 -2.27 9.19 -11.40
C GLY A 179 -2.62 7.72 -11.65
N PRO A 180 -3.69 7.18 -11.04
CA PRO A 180 -4.09 5.79 -11.24
C PRO A 180 -4.43 5.45 -12.68
N VAL A 181 -5.14 6.33 -13.41
CA VAL A 181 -5.51 6.09 -14.81
C VAL A 181 -4.27 5.96 -15.69
N VAL A 182 -3.29 6.86 -15.52
CA VAL A 182 -2.04 6.80 -16.27
C VAL A 182 -1.25 5.56 -15.89
N THR A 183 -1.17 5.18 -14.61
CA THR A 183 -0.50 3.94 -14.20
C THR A 183 -1.14 2.71 -14.85
N VAL A 184 -2.47 2.63 -14.89
CA VAL A 184 -3.20 1.52 -15.52
C VAL A 184 -2.91 1.45 -17.01
N ILE A 185 -3.00 2.59 -17.72
CA ILE A 185 -2.75 2.64 -19.17
C ILE A 185 -1.29 2.27 -19.47
N TRP A 186 -0.34 2.80 -18.69
CA TRP A 186 1.08 2.55 -18.90
C TRP A 186 1.44 1.08 -18.67
N TYR A 187 0.96 0.49 -17.58
CA TYR A 187 1.24 -0.90 -17.22
C TYR A 187 0.64 -1.92 -18.20
N ASN A 188 -0.52 -1.62 -18.78
CA ASN A 188 -1.17 -2.49 -19.76
C ASN A 188 -0.65 -2.29 -21.19
N THR A 189 0.19 -1.28 -21.43
CA THR A 189 0.78 -1.04 -22.76
C THR A 189 2.19 -1.62 -22.83
N GLN A 190 2.33 -2.75 -23.54
CA GLN A 190 3.56 -3.56 -23.60
C GLN A 190 4.82 -2.76 -23.97
N PHE A 191 4.69 -1.81 -24.91
CA PHE A 191 5.79 -0.93 -25.33
C PHE A 191 6.26 -0.01 -24.19
N LEU A 192 5.31 0.63 -23.49
CA LEU A 192 5.60 1.60 -22.45
C LEU A 192 6.20 0.96 -21.19
N LYS A 193 5.72 -0.24 -20.83
CA LYS A 193 6.25 -1.05 -19.73
C LYS A 193 7.73 -1.42 -19.91
N SER A 194 8.19 -1.58 -21.16
CA SER A 194 9.58 -1.96 -21.46
C SER A 194 10.58 -0.81 -21.34
N ILE A 195 10.09 0.44 -21.37
CA ILE A 195 10.94 1.64 -21.40
C ILE A 195 11.26 2.11 -19.99
N ILE A 196 10.24 2.31 -19.16
CA ILE A 196 10.38 2.89 -17.83
C ILE A 196 9.32 2.38 -16.88
N TYR A 197 9.70 2.28 -15.60
CA TYR A 197 8.80 1.93 -14.50
C TYR A 197 7.60 2.88 -14.43
N GLU A 198 6.40 2.32 -14.27
CA GLU A 198 5.13 3.01 -14.54
C GLU A 198 4.83 4.15 -13.56
N LEU A 199 5.41 4.10 -12.35
CA LEU A 199 5.28 5.17 -11.35
C LEU A 199 5.86 6.48 -11.83
N ILE A 200 7.04 6.48 -12.46
CA ILE A 200 7.77 7.69 -12.84
C ILE A 200 6.92 8.57 -13.78
N PRO A 201 6.47 8.08 -14.96
CA PRO A 201 5.67 8.89 -15.87
C PRO A 201 4.29 9.21 -15.30
N ALA A 202 3.65 8.28 -14.58
CA ALA A 202 2.36 8.51 -13.96
C ALA A 202 2.43 9.64 -12.92
N PHE A 203 3.50 9.70 -12.15
CA PHE A 203 3.73 10.77 -11.17
C PHE A 203 3.88 12.14 -11.83
N PHE A 204 4.70 12.26 -12.88
CA PHE A 204 4.89 13.55 -13.56
C PHE A 204 3.64 14.02 -14.30
N LEU A 205 2.92 13.12 -14.96
CA LEU A 205 1.66 13.45 -15.64
C LEU A 205 0.56 13.85 -14.64
N SER A 206 0.48 13.15 -13.51
CA SER A 206 -0.41 13.50 -12.41
C SER A 206 -0.07 14.87 -11.80
N LEU A 207 1.22 15.16 -11.61
CA LEU A 207 1.70 16.46 -11.13
C LEU A 207 1.35 17.61 -12.09
N LEU A 208 1.59 17.43 -13.39
CA LEU A 208 1.22 18.40 -14.41
C LEU A 208 -0.30 18.61 -14.45
N GLY A 209 -1.07 17.53 -14.44
CA GLY A 209 -2.53 17.59 -14.39
C GLY A 209 -3.04 18.36 -13.18
N ALA A 210 -2.47 18.09 -12.00
CA ALA A 210 -2.79 18.80 -10.77
C ALA A 210 -2.49 20.30 -10.87
N ILE A 211 -1.34 20.68 -11.43
CA ILE A 211 -0.94 22.09 -11.61
C ILE A 211 -1.89 22.81 -12.58
N ILE A 212 -2.19 22.20 -13.74
CA ILE A 212 -3.06 22.79 -14.77
C ILE A 212 -4.46 23.02 -14.19
N VAL A 213 -5.07 21.99 -13.59
CA VAL A 213 -6.43 22.07 -13.04
C VAL A 213 -6.49 23.06 -11.88
N SER A 214 -5.46 23.11 -11.02
CA SER A 214 -5.41 24.11 -9.95
C SER A 214 -5.31 25.55 -10.49
N LYS A 215 -4.58 25.80 -11.57
CA LYS A 215 -4.51 27.14 -12.17
C LYS A 215 -5.80 27.56 -12.88
N MET A 216 -6.55 26.63 -13.48
CA MET A 216 -7.81 26.94 -14.17
C MET A 216 -8.98 27.27 -13.23
N LYS A 217 -8.92 26.77 -12.00
CA LYS A 217 -10.00 26.90 -10.99
C LYS A 217 -9.65 27.86 -9.85
N ASN A 218 -8.54 28.60 -9.97
CA ASN A 218 -8.09 29.61 -9.02
C ASN A 218 -8.48 31.02 -9.44
#